data_AF-A0A388PCU6-F1
#
_entry.id   AF-A0A388PCU6-F1
#
_cell.length_a   1.000
_cell.length_b   1.000
_cell.length_c   1.000
_cell.angle_alpha   90.00
_cell.angle_beta   90.00
_cell.angle_gamma   90.00
#
_symmetry.space_group_name_H-M   'P 1'
#
loop_
_entity.id
_entity.type
_entity.pdbx_description
1 polymer ?
#
loop_
_entity_poly.entity_id
_entity_poly.type
_entity_poly.pdbx_seq_one_letter_code
_entity_poly.pdbx_strand_id
1 'polypeptide(L)'
;MRCPSRSLSLALVAALVALVGCKPKEDTAAQMAKAGILVINNNAEPSGLDPQEVTGLLESRIVYSLFEGLVNYDPVDLHPIPGVAESWTMAPMARPGPLNFGPTPAGPPATP
;
A
#
# COMPACT_ATOMS: atom_id res chain seq x y z
N MET A 1 -38.09 -41.18 37.26
CA MET A 1 -39.00 -40.23 36.59
C MET A 1 -38.24 -38.93 36.30
N ARG A 2 -37.73 -38.74 35.07
CA ARG A 2 -37.12 -37.46 34.66
C ARG A 2 -38.25 -36.58 34.13
N CYS A 3 -38.45 -35.41 34.74
CA CYS A 3 -39.51 -34.49 34.36
C CYS A 3 -39.19 -33.89 32.96
N PRO A 4 -40.07 -34.02 31.95
CA PRO A 4 -39.79 -33.59 30.56
C PRO A 4 -39.54 -32.08 30.46
N SER A 5 -40.07 -31.29 31.40
CA SER A 5 -39.81 -29.85 31.54
C SER A 5 -38.32 -29.51 31.69
N ARG A 6 -37.54 -30.30 32.43
CA ARG A 6 -36.10 -30.04 32.64
C ARG A 6 -35.26 -30.29 31.38
N SER A 7 -35.69 -31.24 30.55
CA SER A 7 -35.05 -31.55 29.26
C SER A 7 -35.27 -30.44 28.23
N LEU A 8 -36.48 -29.86 28.22
CA LEU A 8 -36.85 -28.80 27.28
C LEU A 8 -36.13 -27.48 27.62
N SER A 9 -36.02 -27.14 28.91
CA SER A 9 -35.25 -25.98 29.36
C SER A 9 -33.76 -26.06 29.01
N LEU A 10 -33.14 -27.24 29.14
CA LEU A 10 -31.73 -27.43 28.75
C LEU A 10 -31.50 -27.24 27.25
N ALA A 11 -32.41 -27.77 26.42
CA ALA A 11 -32.32 -27.64 24.97
C ALA A 11 -32.47 -26.18 24.52
N LEU A 12 -33.39 -25.43 25.14
CA LEU A 12 -33.59 -24.01 24.84
C LEU A 12 -32.36 -23.17 25.24
N VAL A 13 -31.76 -23.43 26.40
CA VAL A 13 -30.53 -22.75 26.84
C VAL A 13 -29.36 -23.08 25.93
N ALA A 14 -29.19 -24.34 25.52
CA ALA A 14 -28.15 -24.73 24.58
C ALA A 14 -28.32 -24.07 23.19
N ALA A 15 -29.56 -23.95 22.70
CA ALA A 15 -29.88 -23.26 21.46
C ALA A 15 -29.57 -21.74 21.55
N LEU A 16 -29.91 -21.10 22.66
CA LEU A 16 -29.57 -19.70 22.93
C LEU A 16 -28.05 -19.48 23.00
N VAL A 17 -27.29 -20.39 23.61
CA VAL A 17 -25.83 -20.30 23.65
C VAL A 17 -25.21 -20.48 22.26
N ALA A 18 -25.75 -21.38 21.44
CA ALA A 18 -25.29 -21.60 20.07
C ALA A 18 -25.49 -20.38 19.15
N LEU A 19 -26.56 -19.60 19.38
CA LEU A 19 -26.87 -18.38 18.61
C LEU A 19 -25.94 -17.19 18.95
N VAL A 20 -25.33 -17.16 20.14
CA VAL A 20 -24.46 -16.04 20.59
C VAL A 20 -23.00 -16.20 20.15
N GLY A 21 -22.59 -17.40 19.73
CA GLY A 21 -21.20 -17.71 19.36
C GLY A 21 -20.79 -17.35 17.92
N CYS A 22 -21.72 -16.98 17.04
CA CYS A 22 -21.43 -16.76 15.63
C CYS A 22 -21.02 -15.30 15.36
N LYS A 23 -19.83 -14.91 15.83
CA LYS A 23 -19.17 -13.68 15.36
C LYS A 23 -18.20 -14.03 14.23
N PRO A 24 -18.22 -13.30 13.10
CA PRO A 24 -17.19 -13.46 12.08
C PRO A 24 -15.83 -13.16 12.71
N LYS A 25 -14.92 -14.13 12.62
CA LYS A 25 -13.55 -13.95 13.08
C LYS A 25 -12.88 -12.94 12.16
N GLU A 26 -12.44 -11.83 12.73
CA GLU A 26 -11.63 -10.87 12.00
C GLU A 26 -10.27 -11.51 11.69
N ASP A 27 -9.88 -11.53 10.42
CA ASP A 27 -8.56 -12.03 10.04
C ASP A 27 -7.48 -11.00 10.37
N THR A 28 -6.22 -11.43 10.34
CA THR A 28 -5.09 -10.56 10.65
C THR A 28 -4.97 -9.41 9.65
N ALA A 29 -5.31 -9.64 8.38
CA ALA A 29 -5.20 -8.62 7.34
C ALA A 29 -6.18 -7.47 7.57
N ALA A 30 -7.42 -7.76 7.96
CA ALA A 30 -8.44 -6.77 8.30
C ALA A 30 -8.04 -5.94 9.54
N GLN A 31 -7.44 -6.58 10.54
CA GLN A 31 -6.91 -5.87 11.71
C GLN A 31 -5.75 -4.93 11.33
N MET A 32 -4.81 -5.40 10.51
CA MET A 32 -3.67 -4.59 10.04
C MET A 32 -4.12 -3.43 9.15
N ALA A 33 -5.10 -3.65 8.27
CA ALA A 33 -5.68 -2.60 7.43
C ALA A 33 -6.34 -1.50 8.27
N LYS A 34 -7.07 -1.85 9.33
CA LYS A 34 -7.63 -0.87 10.28
C LYS A 34 -6.55 -0.08 11.02
N ALA A 35 -5.38 -0.68 11.25
CA ALA A 35 -4.23 -0.02 11.83
C ALA A 35 -3.41 0.81 10.81
N GLY A 36 -3.83 0.85 9.53
CA GLY A 36 -3.08 1.53 8.46
C GLY A 36 -1.80 0.80 8.04
N ILE A 37 -1.69 -0.49 8.35
CA ILE A 37 -0.51 -1.31 8.03
C ILE A 37 -0.80 -2.16 6.80
N LEU A 38 0.00 -1.95 5.75
CA LEU A 38 -0.02 -2.76 4.54
C LEU A 38 0.98 -3.91 4.68
N VAL A 39 0.48 -5.15 4.62
CA VAL A 39 1.31 -6.37 4.65
C VAL A 39 1.39 -6.95 3.25
N ILE A 40 2.58 -6.91 2.64
CA ILE A 40 2.85 -7.45 1.30
C ILE A 40 3.82 -8.62 1.41
N ASN A 41 3.52 -9.72 0.70
CA ASN A 41 4.45 -10.81 0.53
C ASN A 41 5.45 -10.48 -0.59
N ASN A 42 6.73 -10.40 -0.26
CA ASN A 42 7.80 -10.10 -1.21
C ASN A 42 8.27 -11.31 -2.04
N ASN A 43 7.57 -12.44 -2.01
CA ASN A 43 7.83 -13.71 -2.71
C ASN A 43 9.16 -14.42 -2.38
N ALA A 44 10.30 -13.71 -2.39
CA ALA A 44 11.60 -14.23 -1.98
C ALA A 44 12.43 -13.15 -1.26
N GLU A 45 13.53 -13.60 -0.63
CA GLU A 45 14.49 -12.72 0.02
C GLU A 45 15.24 -11.89 -1.03
N PRO A 46 15.38 -10.55 -0.85
CA PRO A 46 16.18 -9.72 -1.74
C PRO A 46 17.67 -10.04 -1.61
N SER A 47 18.40 -9.95 -2.72
CA SER A 47 19.87 -10.10 -2.73
C SER A 47 20.61 -8.92 -2.09
N GLY A 48 20.01 -7.74 -2.14
CA GLY A 48 20.50 -6.50 -1.56
C GLY A 48 19.43 -5.41 -1.59
N LEU A 49 19.75 -4.22 -1.07
CA LEU A 49 18.85 -3.07 -1.05
C LEU A 49 19.47 -1.81 -1.67
N ASP A 50 20.74 -1.86 -2.09
CA ASP A 50 21.36 -0.76 -2.82
C ASP A 50 20.86 -0.77 -4.28
N PRO A 51 20.18 0.29 -4.74
CA PRO A 51 19.69 0.38 -6.11
C PRO A 51 20.79 0.26 -7.18
N GLN A 52 22.06 0.54 -6.84
CA GLN A 52 23.19 0.41 -7.75
C GLN A 52 23.75 -1.02 -7.83
N GLU A 53 23.42 -1.86 -6.86
CA GLU A 53 23.86 -3.25 -6.80
C GLU A 53 22.80 -4.21 -7.38
N VAL A 54 21.52 -3.94 -7.10
CA VAL A 54 20.42 -4.82 -7.48
C VAL A 54 19.85 -4.51 -8.86
N THR A 55 19.43 -5.55 -9.57
CA THR A 55 18.85 -5.43 -10.93
C THR A 55 17.49 -6.12 -11.06
N GLY A 56 17.05 -6.84 -10.03
CA GLY A 56 15.82 -7.63 -10.04
C GLY A 56 14.56 -6.79 -9.80
N LEU A 57 13.45 -7.30 -10.35
CA LEU A 57 12.11 -6.72 -10.13
C LEU A 57 11.58 -6.96 -8.71
N LEU A 58 12.19 -7.90 -7.98
CA LEU A 58 11.76 -8.24 -6.62
C LEU A 58 12.22 -7.17 -5.64
N GLU A 59 13.51 -6.84 -5.73
CA GLU A 59 14.18 -5.83 -4.93
C GLU A 59 13.64 -4.43 -5.23
N SER A 60 13.28 -4.16 -6.50
CA SER A 60 12.79 -2.84 -6.92
C SER A 60 11.57 -2.36 -6.13
N ARG A 61 10.68 -3.27 -5.71
CA ARG A 61 9.51 -2.94 -4.88
C ARG A 61 9.90 -2.35 -3.53
N ILE A 62 10.91 -2.93 -2.88
CA ILE A 62 11.41 -2.46 -1.59
C ILE A 62 12.22 -1.17 -1.80
N VAL A 63 13.09 -1.15 -2.81
CA VAL A 63 13.92 0.01 -3.16
C VAL A 63 13.05 1.25 -3.42
N TYR A 64 12.01 1.15 -4.25
CA TYR A 64 11.09 2.27 -4.52
C TYR A 64 10.21 2.67 -3.34
N SER A 65 10.13 1.83 -2.30
CA SER A 65 9.47 2.18 -1.04
C SER A 65 10.40 2.94 -0.09
N LEU A 66 11.72 2.80 -0.26
CA LEU A 66 12.74 3.43 0.60
C LEU A 66 13.36 4.69 -0.01
N PHE A 67 13.46 4.73 -1.34
CA PHE A 67 14.13 5.80 -2.07
C PHE A 67 13.19 6.41 -3.12
N GLU A 68 13.33 7.72 -3.32
CA GLU A 68 12.61 8.46 -4.34
C GLU A 68 13.60 9.01 -5.38
N GLY A 69 13.24 8.86 -6.65
CA GLY A 69 14.03 9.38 -7.78
C GLY A 69 13.83 10.88 -7.99
N LEU A 70 14.63 11.46 -8.88
CA LEU A 70 14.49 12.87 -9.28
C LEU A 70 13.13 13.12 -9.98
N VAL A 71 12.69 12.14 -10.75
CA VAL A 71 11.42 12.09 -11.48
C VAL A 71 10.81 10.72 -11.22
N ASN A 72 9.49 10.64 -11.17
CA ASN A 72 8.74 9.40 -11.03
C ASN A 72 7.80 9.20 -12.23
N TYR A 73 7.04 8.10 -12.27
CA TYR A 73 6.09 7.81 -13.33
C TYR A 73 4.66 7.84 -12.81
N ASP A 74 3.75 8.44 -13.58
CA ASP A 74 2.32 8.36 -13.28
C ASP A 74 1.85 6.89 -13.41
N PRO A 75 1.16 6.32 -12.42
CA PRO A 75 0.76 4.92 -12.44
C PRO A 75 -0.31 4.59 -13.50
N VAL A 76 -0.96 5.59 -14.11
CA VAL A 76 -2.03 5.42 -15.11
C VAL A 76 -1.47 5.30 -16.52
N ASP A 77 -0.61 6.21 -16.93
CA ASP A 77 -0.13 6.33 -18.32
C ASP A 77 1.42 6.38 -18.45
N LEU A 78 2.13 6.32 -17.33
CA LEU A 78 3.59 6.33 -17.23
C LEU A 78 4.25 7.62 -17.72
N HIS A 79 3.54 8.75 -17.81
CA HIS A 79 4.21 10.02 -18.07
C HIS A 79 5.12 10.41 -16.89
N PRO A 80 6.24 11.10 -17.13
CA PRO A 80 7.14 11.52 -16.07
C PRO A 80 6.49 12.61 -15.20
N ILE A 81 6.43 12.37 -13.89
CA ILE A 81 5.93 13.30 -12.87
C ILE A 81 7.08 13.75 -11.94
N PRO A 82 6.98 14.94 -11.31
CA PRO A 82 7.96 15.36 -10.31
C PRO A 82 8.14 14.33 -9.20
N GLY A 83 9.40 14.08 -8.82
CA GLY A 83 9.80 13.35 -7.62
C GLY A 83 10.54 14.30 -6.69
N VAL A 84 11.81 14.00 -6.39
CA VAL A 84 12.69 14.92 -5.64
C VAL A 84 12.93 16.23 -6.39
N ALA A 85 12.94 16.22 -7.73
CA ALA A 85 13.01 17.44 -8.53
C ALA A 85 11.60 17.95 -8.85
N GLU A 86 11.30 19.19 -8.46
CA GLU A 86 9.99 19.82 -8.70
C GLU A 86 9.78 20.20 -10.16
N SER A 87 10.85 20.55 -10.86
CA SER A 87 10.82 20.86 -12.29
C SER A 87 12.16 20.58 -12.96
N TRP A 88 12.09 20.35 -14.27
CA TRP A 88 13.25 20.19 -15.13
C TRP A 88 13.03 20.88 -16.46
N THR A 89 14.12 21.33 -17.07
CA THR A 89 14.08 21.93 -18.41
C THR A 89 14.69 20.96 -19.42
N MET A 90 14.00 20.71 -20.53
CA MET A 90 14.56 19.96 -21.66
C MET A 90 15.11 20.95 -22.69
N ALA A 91 16.43 20.93 -22.94
CA ALA A 91 17.03 21.73 -24.00
C ALA A 91 16.90 21.00 -25.35
N PRO A 92 16.62 21.71 -26.47
CA PRO A 92 16.65 21.11 -27.79
C PRO A 92 18.09 20.69 -28.13
N MET A 93 18.29 19.39 -28.34
CA MET A 93 19.55 18.74 -28.72
C MET A 93 20.78 19.06 -27.84
N ALA A 94 21.10 18.07 -26.98
CA ALA A 94 22.37 17.86 -26.29
C ALA A 94 22.71 18.75 -25.08
N ARG A 95 21.79 18.85 -24.11
CA ARG A 95 22.09 18.71 -22.66
C ARG A 95 20.77 18.67 -21.88
N PRO A 96 20.54 17.72 -20.95
CA PRO A 96 19.47 17.87 -19.98
C PRO A 96 19.69 19.20 -19.22
N GLY A 97 18.67 20.05 -19.13
CA GLY A 97 18.74 21.28 -18.36
C GLY A 97 18.89 20.99 -16.86
N PRO A 98 19.21 22.01 -16.05
CA PRO A 98 19.31 21.83 -14.61
C PRO A 98 17.98 21.35 -14.01
N LEU A 99 18.07 20.49 -13.00
CA LEU A 99 16.95 20.09 -12.15
C LEU A 99 16.81 21.11 -11.02
N ASN A 100 15.58 21.56 -10.77
CA ASN A 100 15.29 22.48 -9.68
C ASN A 100 14.68 21.71 -8.51
N PHE A 101 15.25 21.92 -7.32
CA PHE A 101 14.80 21.33 -6.05
C PHE A 101 14.06 22.33 -5.15
N GLY A 102 13.82 23.54 -5.66
CA GLY A 102 13.13 24.62 -4.93
C GLY A 102 11.67 24.75 -5.33
N PRO A 103 10.88 25.52 -4.56
CA PRO A 103 9.43 25.59 -4.71
C PRO A 103 9.02 26.02 -6.11
N THR A 104 8.04 25.31 -6.64
CA THR A 104 7.45 25.51 -7.97
C THR A 104 6.98 26.96 -8.07
N PRO A 105 7.52 27.78 -8.98
CA PRO A 105 6.96 29.09 -9.27
C PRO A 105 5.51 28.87 -9.70
N ALA A 106 4.57 29.65 -9.13
CA ALA A 106 3.17 29.57 -9.48
C ALA A 106 3.03 29.47 -11.01
N GLY A 107 2.53 28.33 -11.49
CA GLY A 107 2.41 28.07 -12.91
C GLY A 107 1.57 29.15 -13.60
N PRO A 108 1.75 29.37 -14.91
CA PRO A 108 0.85 30.24 -15.64
C PRO A 108 -0.60 29.77 -15.43
N PRO A 109 -1.56 30.70 -15.32
CA PRO A 109 -2.96 30.34 -15.08
C PRO A 109 -3.39 29.33 -16.14
N ALA A 110 -4.05 28.25 -15.69
CA ALA A 110 -4.67 27.28 -16.58
C ALA A 110 -5.50 28.06 -17.59
N THR A 111 -5.08 28.05 -18.86
CA THR A 111 -5.85 28.63 -19.95
C THR A 111 -7.17 27.85 -20.05
N PRO A 112 -8.31 28.54 -20.22
CA PRO A 112 -9.63 27.92 -20.32
C PRO A 112 -9.76 26.99 -21.52
#